data_AF-A0A7X6VSL1-F1
#
_entry.id   AF-A0A7X6VSL1-F1
#
_cell.length_a   1.000
_cell.length_b   1.000
_cell.length_c   1.000
_cell.angle_alpha   90.00
_cell.angle_beta   90.00
_cell.angle_gamma   90.00
#
_symmetry.space_group_name_H-M   'P 1'
#
loop_
_entity.id
_entity.type
_entity.pdbx_description
1 polymer ?
#
loop_
_entity_poly.entity_id
_entity_poly.type
_entity_poly.pdbx_seq_one_letter_code
_entity_poly.pdbx_strand_id
1 'polypeptide(L)' 'YDWTLNSGDPIEWDPEEDSTVSLESGYLEMSNVQVVEEMVSLITAQRAYEINSKVIQSSDEMLQTASNLRR' A
#
# COMPACT_ATOMS: atom_id res chain seq x y z
N TYR A 1 -18.11 4.53 -3.16
CA TYR A 1 -17.83 4.07 -1.79
C TYR A 1 -19.14 3.60 -1.22
N ASP A 2 -19.21 2.34 -0.81
CA ASP A 2 -20.36 1.81 -0.07
C ASP A 2 -20.00 1.78 1.41
N TRP A 3 -20.98 2.12 2.25
CA TRP A 3 -20.80 2.07 3.69
C TRP A 3 -20.61 0.61 4.13
N THR A 4 -19.62 0.39 4.98
CA THR A 4 -19.38 -0.91 5.62
C THR A 4 -19.64 -0.77 7.12
N LEU A 5 -19.81 -1.89 7.83
CA LEU A 5 -19.97 -1.90 9.29
C LEU A 5 -18.87 -1.14 10.05
N ASN A 6 -17.66 -1.00 9.47
CA ASN A 6 -16.56 -0.25 10.06
C ASN A 6 -16.52 1.23 9.65
N SER A 7 -17.30 1.65 8.66
CA SER A 7 -17.33 3.02 8.14
C SER A 7 -18.35 3.92 8.88
N GLY A 8 -19.27 3.31 9.65
CA GLY A 8 -20.37 4.01 10.31
C GLY A 8 -21.55 4.30 9.39
N ASP A 9 -22.63 4.82 9.97
CA ASP A 9 -23.83 5.23 9.23
C ASP A 9 -23.59 6.54 8.47
N PRO A 10 -24.12 6.69 7.24
CA PRO A 10 -23.98 7.92 6.47
C PRO A 10 -24.73 9.08 7.16
N ILE A 11 -24.06 10.21 7.29
CA ILE A 11 -24.63 11.45 7.83
C ILE A 11 -24.96 12.35 6.63
N GLU A 12 -26.18 12.90 6.62
CA GLU A 12 -26.59 13.89 5.62
C GLU A 12 -25.96 15.25 5.99
N TRP A 13 -25.27 15.87 5.04
CA TRP A 13 -24.59 17.14 5.24
C TRP A 13 -25.46 18.30 4.78
N ASP A 14 -25.71 19.27 5.66
CA ASP A 14 -26.40 20.52 5.35
C ASP A 14 -25.38 21.69 5.24
N PRO A 15 -25.20 22.30 4.05
CA PRO A 15 -24.32 23.44 3.85
C PRO A 15 -24.69 24.67 4.70
N GLU A 16 -25.94 24.81 5.16
CA GLU A 16 -26.38 25.95 5.97
C GLU A 16 -25.98 25.80 7.46
N GLU A 17 -25.82 24.57 7.95
CA GLU A 17 -25.46 24.25 9.34
C GLU A 17 -23.95 24.05 9.52
N ASP A 18 -23.24 23.58 8.47
CA ASP A 18 -21.80 23.30 8.51
C ASP A 18 -21.01 24.09 7.45
N SER A 19 -20.40 25.19 7.91
CA SER A 19 -19.54 26.07 7.09
C SER A 19 -18.10 25.58 6.89
N THR A 20 -17.76 24.37 7.36
CA THR A 20 -16.38 23.85 7.32
C THR A 20 -15.96 23.40 5.91
N VAL A 21 -16.93 23.23 5.00
CA VAL A 21 -16.71 22.81 3.61
C VAL A 21 -17.36 23.82 2.67
N SER A 22 -16.59 24.30 1.69
CA SER A 22 -17.06 25.20 0.63
C SER A 22 -16.95 24.53 -0.73
N LEU A 23 -18.06 24.48 -1.47
CA LEU A 23 -18.09 23.93 -2.83
C LEU A 23 -17.70 25.02 -3.84
N GLU A 24 -16.53 24.91 -4.46
CA GLU A 24 -16.10 25.81 -5.54
C GLU A 24 -16.48 25.24 -6.90
N SER A 25 -17.31 25.98 -7.67
CA SER A 25 -17.71 25.58 -9.02
C SER A 25 -16.53 25.69 -9.99
N GLY A 26 -16.25 24.60 -10.71
CA GLY A 26 -15.14 24.53 -11.68
C GLY A 26 -13.78 24.16 -11.09
N TYR A 27 -13.71 23.88 -9.77
CA TYR A 27 -12.52 23.34 -9.13
C TYR A 27 -12.48 21.80 -9.25
N LEU A 28 -11.32 21.24 -9.59
CA LEU A 28 -11.09 19.81 -9.64
C LEU A 28 -10.09 19.44 -8.54
N GLU A 29 -10.54 18.63 -7.59
CA GLU A 29 -9.67 18.11 -6.53
C GLU A 29 -8.59 17.22 -7.14
N MET A 30 -7.34 17.64 -6.99
CA MET A 30 -6.19 16.87 -7.45
C MET A 30 -5.87 15.74 -6.48
N SER A 31 -5.25 14.67 -6.98
CA SER A 31 -4.79 13.58 -6.15
C SER A 31 -3.83 14.09 -5.07
N ASN A 32 -4.05 13.64 -3.84
CA ASN A 32 -3.15 13.87 -2.70
C ASN A 32 -1.89 12.98 -2.73
N VAL A 33 -1.69 12.20 -3.80
CA VAL A 33 -0.62 11.21 -3.91
C VAL A 33 0.63 11.82 -4.53
N GLN A 34 1.76 11.66 -3.86
CA GLN A 34 3.08 12.05 -4.37
C GLN A 34 3.69 10.89 -5.16
N VAL A 35 3.70 11.00 -6.48
CA VAL A 35 4.14 9.94 -7.40
C VAL A 35 5.56 9.44 -7.08
N VAL A 36 6.49 10.34 -6.70
CA VAL A 36 7.87 9.98 -6.37
C VAL A 36 7.96 9.11 -5.12
N GLU A 37 7.21 9.45 -4.08
CA GLU A 37 7.17 8.71 -2.81
C GLU A 37 6.58 7.31 -3.03
N GLU A 38 5.50 7.23 -3.81
CA GLU A 38 4.86 5.96 -4.13
C GLU A 38 5.78 5.06 -4.98
N MET A 39 6.51 5.63 -5.94
CA MET A 39 7.51 4.87 -6.71
C MET A 39 8.64 4.33 -5.83
N VAL A 40 9.10 5.10 -4.84
CA VAL A 40 10.12 4.62 -3.88
C VAL A 40 9.58 3.50 -3.00
N SER A 41 8.31 3.60 -2.57
CA SER A 41 7.62 2.53 -1.83
C SER A 41 7.56 1.24 -2.66
N LEU A 42 7.18 1.33 -3.94
CA LEU A 42 7.16 0.20 -4.86
C LEU A 42 8.55 -0.40 -5.09
N ILE A 43 9.57 0.43 -5.32
CA ILE A 43 10.95 -0.05 -5.50
C ILE A 43 11.44 -0.78 -4.25
N THR A 44 11.09 -0.27 -3.06
CA THR A 44 11.47 -0.90 -1.79
C THR A 44 10.78 -2.27 -1.62
N ALA A 45 9.49 -2.36 -1.94
CA ALA A 45 8.75 -3.62 -1.95
C ALA A 45 9.34 -4.64 -2.93
N GLN A 46 9.72 -4.20 -4.13
CA GLN A 46 10.38 -5.04 -5.14
C GLN A 46 11.73 -5.57 -4.64
N ARG A 47 12.59 -4.70 -4.08
CA ARG A 47 13.87 -5.13 -3.51
C ARG A 47 13.70 -6.11 -2.36
N ALA A 48 12.73 -5.89 -1.49
CA ALA A 48 12.42 -6.83 -0.41
C ALA A 48 12.02 -8.20 -0.95
N TYR A 49 11.19 -8.25 -2.00
CA TYR A 49 10.82 -9.49 -2.67
C TYR A 49 12.03 -10.21 -3.29
N GLU A 50 12.87 -9.48 -4.03
CA GLU A 50 14.08 -10.03 -4.65
C GLU A 50 15.06 -10.61 -3.61
N ILE A 51 15.29 -9.88 -2.52
CA ILE A 51 16.15 -10.33 -1.41
C ILE A 51 15.58 -11.61 -0.79
N ASN A 52 14.27 -11.62 -0.49
CA ASN A 52 13.62 -12.79 0.10
C ASN A 52 13.73 -14.03 -0.83
N SER A 53 13.54 -13.85 -2.13
CA SER A 53 13.70 -14.93 -3.12
C SER A 53 15.14 -15.47 -3.14
N LYS A 54 16.14 -14.58 -3.13
CA LYS A 54 17.56 -14.98 -3.11
C LYS A 54 17.97 -15.66 -1.82
N VAL A 55 17.42 -15.23 -0.68
CA VAL A 55 17.65 -15.87 0.63
C VAL A 55 17.10 -17.30 0.62
N ILE A 56 15.90 -17.51 0.07
CA ILE A 56 15.31 -18.86 -0.06
C ILE A 56 16.21 -19.74 -0.92
N GLN A 57 16.61 -19.26 -2.10
CA GLN A 57 17.48 -20.03 -3.01
C GLN A 57 18.81 -20.40 -2.35
N SER A 58 19.48 -19.45 -1.69
CA SER A 58 20.73 -19.70 -0.96
C SER A 58 20.54 -20.71 0.18
N SER A 59 19.41 -20.64 0.88
CA SER A 59 19.06 -21.59 1.93
C SER A 59 18.88 -23.00 1.37
N ASP A 60 18.22 -23.14 0.22
CA ASP A 60 18.04 -24.42 -0.46
C ASP A 60 19.38 -25.02 -0.94
N GLU A 61 20.29 -24.19 -1.47
CA GLU A 61 21.64 -24.60 -1.88
C GLU A 61 22.49 -25.09 -0.69
N MET A 62 22.43 -24.38 0.44
CA MET A 62 23.10 -24.80 1.68
C MET A 62 22.53 -26.12 2.23
N LEU A 63 21.20 -26.27 2.21
CA LEU A 63 20.53 -27.50 2.62
C LEU A 63 20.92 -28.69 1.73
N GLN A 64 20.99 -28.49 0.42
CA GLN A 64 21.44 -29.52 -0.51
C GLN A 64 22.90 -29.92 -0.24
N THR A 65 23.78 -28.96 0.01
CA THR A 65 25.18 -29.21 0.36
C THR A 65 25.32 -29.99 1.66
N ALA A 66 24.58 -29.61 2.71
CA ALA A 66 24.57 -30.31 3.99
C ALA A 66 24.03 -31.75 3.87
N SER A 67 23.00 -31.96 3.04
CA SER A 67 22.45 -33.29 2.75
C SER A 67 23.47 -34.20 2.05
N ASN A 68 24.21 -33.65 1.08
CA ASN A 68 25.25 -34.38 0.35
C ASN A 68 26.47 -34.74 1.23
N LEU A 69 26.79 -33.91 2.22
CA LEU A 69 27.85 -34.18 3.22
C LEU A 69 27.47 -35.28 4.23
N ARG A 70 26.18 -35.59 4.36
CA ARG A 70 25.67 -36.60 5.32
C ARG A 70 25.57 -38.01 4.71
N ARG A 71 25.93 -38.19 3.43
CA ARG A 71 26.07 -39.49 2.77
C ARG A 71 27.52 -39.97 2.85
#